data_AF-A0A3N7JA21-F1
#
_entry.id   AF-A0A3N7JA21-F1
#
_cell.length_a   1.000
_cell.length_b   1.000
_cell.length_c   1.000
_cell.angle_alpha   90.00
_cell.angle_beta   90.00
_cell.angle_gamma   90.00
#
_symmetry.space_group_name_H-M   'P 1'
#
loop_
_entity.id
_entity.type
_entity.pdbx_description
1 polymer ?
#
loop_
_entity_poly.entity_id
_entity_poly.type
_entity_poly.pdbx_seq_one_letter_code
_entity_poly.pdbx_strand_id
1 'polypeptide(L)'
;MRSSTRGARRQIRWKRLILRCPNCGSGVIGCPSVVMSLWKIDEQSSTDIITVFYENLKNGESKSTALRNAKLKLIHQHAGRLSHPYYWAGLALIGDAEPLYKSYAWLYWSIGLLVVGVAGAVFIKRRKQQKAA
;
A
#
# COMPACT_ATOMS: atom_id res chain seq x y z
N MET A 1 -24.98 -68.38 18.10
CA MET A 1 -23.63 -68.21 18.70
C MET A 1 -22.88 -67.10 17.97
N ARG A 2 -22.16 -66.26 18.73
CA ARG A 2 -21.47 -65.02 18.32
C ARG A 2 -20.32 -65.23 17.35
N SER A 3 -20.16 -64.26 16.44
CA SER A 3 -18.93 -63.53 16.04
C SER A 3 -19.12 -63.10 14.58
N SER A 4 -18.72 -61.94 14.06
CA SER A 4 -17.79 -60.91 14.47
C SER A 4 -18.18 -59.66 13.68
N THR A 5 -18.67 -58.62 14.33
CA THR A 5 -18.89 -57.30 13.73
C THR A 5 -17.66 -56.44 13.97
N ARG A 6 -16.72 -56.40 13.02
CA ARG A 6 -15.66 -55.39 12.97
C ARG A 6 -15.36 -55.04 11.52
N GLY A 7 -15.61 -53.79 11.15
CA GLY A 7 -15.08 -53.25 9.88
C GLY A 7 -15.97 -52.31 9.09
N ALA A 8 -16.73 -51.41 9.72
CA ALA A 8 -17.41 -50.34 8.96
C ALA A 8 -17.71 -49.12 9.84
N ARG A 9 -16.67 -48.48 10.39
CA ARG A 9 -16.79 -47.11 10.94
C ARG A 9 -15.54 -46.30 10.64
N ARG A 10 -15.38 -45.93 9.37
CA ARG A 10 -14.62 -44.76 8.93
C ARG A 10 -15.33 -44.23 7.71
N GLN A 11 -16.13 -43.17 7.84
CA GLN A 11 -16.46 -42.22 6.76
C GLN A 11 -17.51 -41.18 7.24
N ILE A 12 -17.42 -40.63 8.46
CA ILE A 12 -18.17 -39.40 8.80
C ILE A 12 -17.42 -38.59 9.88
N ARG A 13 -16.22 -38.10 9.57
CA ARG A 13 -15.53 -37.10 10.41
C ARG A 13 -14.57 -36.23 9.62
N TRP A 14 -15.02 -35.66 8.51
CA TRP A 14 -14.25 -34.65 7.76
C TRP A 14 -14.91 -33.25 7.75
N LYS A 15 -16.09 -33.07 8.35
CA LYS A 15 -16.73 -31.74 8.48
C LYS A 15 -16.24 -30.88 9.67
N ARG A 16 -15.15 -31.23 10.34
CA ARG A 16 -14.70 -30.51 11.55
C ARG A 16 -13.22 -30.13 11.55
N LEU A 17 -12.65 -29.89 10.38
CA LEU A 17 -11.33 -29.30 10.24
C LEU A 17 -11.30 -28.29 9.09
N ILE A 18 -12.24 -27.34 9.10
CA ILE A 18 -12.05 -26.06 8.40
C ILE A 18 -11.95 -24.99 9.49
N LEU A 19 -10.70 -24.64 9.79
CA LEU A 19 -10.24 -23.32 10.20
C LEU A 19 -11.22 -22.51 11.08
N ARG A 20 -11.30 -22.87 12.36
CA ARG A 20 -11.70 -21.93 13.42
C ARG A 20 -10.42 -21.55 14.18
N CYS A 21 -9.61 -20.67 13.62
CA CYS A 21 -8.65 -19.93 14.46
C CYS A 21 -9.51 -19.02 15.36
N PRO A 22 -9.50 -19.19 16.70
CA PRO A 22 -10.35 -18.41 17.59
C PRO A 22 -9.93 -16.93 17.69
N ASN A 23 -8.81 -16.56 17.06
CA ASN A 23 -8.10 -15.30 17.30
C ASN A 23 -7.85 -14.48 16.01
N CYS A 24 -8.53 -14.77 14.89
CA CYS A 24 -8.43 -13.93 13.67
C CYS A 24 -9.36 -12.71 13.69
N GLY A 25 -9.93 -12.36 14.85
CA GLY A 25 -10.83 -11.22 15.05
C GLY A 25 -10.17 -9.84 15.02
N SER A 26 -8.90 -9.74 14.62
CA SER A 26 -8.13 -8.49 14.53
C SER A 26 -7.84 -8.08 13.09
N GLY A 27 -8.71 -8.45 12.13
CA GLY A 27 -8.64 -7.88 10.79
C GLY A 27 -8.71 -6.35 10.89
N VAL A 28 -7.57 -5.69 10.66
CA VAL A 28 -7.26 -4.25 10.75
C VAL A 28 -6.71 -3.66 12.06
N ILE A 29 -6.44 -4.43 13.13
CA ILE A 29 -5.79 -3.87 14.33
C ILE A 29 -4.27 -3.82 14.13
N GLY A 30 -3.78 -2.82 13.38
CA GLY A 30 -2.33 -2.55 13.24
C GLY A 30 -1.85 -2.16 11.85
N CYS A 31 -2.70 -2.22 10.82
CA CYS A 31 -2.37 -1.68 9.50
C CYS A 31 -2.86 -0.23 9.41
N PRO A 32 -2.00 0.75 9.08
CA PRO A 32 -2.44 2.15 8.95
C PRO A 32 -3.40 2.33 7.77
N SER A 33 -3.34 1.47 6.74
CA SER A 33 -4.27 1.49 5.62
C SER A 33 -4.38 0.13 4.95
N VAL A 34 -5.60 -0.26 4.55
CA VAL A 34 -5.90 -1.52 3.88
C VAL A 34 -6.73 -1.25 2.62
N VAL A 35 -6.36 -1.86 1.49
CA VAL A 35 -7.18 -1.88 0.28
C VAL A 35 -7.87 -3.23 0.20
N MET A 36 -9.19 -3.22 0.04
CA MET A 36 -10.00 -4.45 -0.07
C MET A 36 -11.07 -4.32 -1.14
N SER A 37 -11.49 -5.48 -1.68
CA SER A 37 -12.64 -5.57 -2.56
C SER A 37 -13.93 -5.80 -1.77
N LEU A 38 -14.97 -5.01 -2.07
CA LEU A 38 -16.30 -5.14 -1.47
C LEU A 38 -17.09 -6.32 -2.05
N TRP A 39 -16.85 -6.64 -3.32
CA TRP A 39 -17.45 -7.76 -4.03
C TRP A 39 -16.39 -8.48 -4.88
N LYS A 40 -16.76 -9.61 -5.47
CA LYS A 40 -15.91 -10.32 -6.42
C LYS A 40 -15.83 -9.50 -7.72
N ILE A 41 -14.64 -8.98 -8.01
CA ILE A 41 -14.32 -8.21 -9.22
C ILE A 41 -13.61 -9.15 -10.21
N ASP A 42 -13.67 -8.81 -11.49
CA ASP A 42 -12.87 -9.45 -12.54
C ASP A 42 -11.36 -9.26 -12.27
N GLU A 43 -10.59 -10.32 -12.49
CA GLU A 43 -9.16 -10.36 -12.16
C GLU A 43 -8.33 -9.41 -13.03
N GLN A 44 -8.69 -9.23 -14.31
CA GLN A 44 -7.96 -8.35 -15.23
C GLN A 44 -8.13 -6.89 -14.82
N SER A 45 -9.37 -6.46 -14.61
CA SER A 45 -9.68 -5.09 -14.19
C SER A 45 -9.04 -4.76 -12.84
N SER A 46 -9.07 -5.70 -11.89
CA SER A 46 -8.45 -5.50 -10.58
C SER A 46 -6.93 -5.36 -10.67
N THR A 47 -6.29 -6.18 -11.52
CA THR A 47 -4.84 -6.14 -11.72
C THR A 47 -4.39 -4.82 -12.31
N ASP A 48 -5.13 -4.31 -13.31
CA ASP A 48 -4.85 -3.02 -13.93
C ASP A 48 -4.93 -1.86 -12.94
N ILE A 49 -5.99 -1.81 -12.12
CA ILE A 49 -6.16 -0.77 -11.09
C ILE A 49 -5.03 -0.84 -10.07
N ILE A 50 -4.69 -2.04 -9.58
CA ILE A 50 -3.66 -2.22 -8.54
C ILE A 50 -2.27 -1.84 -9.08
N THR A 51 -1.97 -2.17 -10.33
CA THR A 51 -0.70 -1.84 -10.98
C THR A 51 -0.51 -0.33 -11.05
N VAL A 52 -1.52 0.38 -11.59
CA VAL A 52 -1.50 1.84 -11.70
C VAL A 52 -1.50 2.51 -10.32
N PHE A 53 -2.20 1.93 -9.35
CA PHE A 53 -2.19 2.41 -7.98
C PHE A 53 -0.78 2.41 -7.38
N TYR A 54 -0.02 1.32 -7.56
CA TYR A 54 1.38 1.25 -7.09
C TYR A 54 2.30 2.21 -7.85
N GLU A 55 2.10 2.41 -9.16
CA GLU A 55 2.83 3.42 -9.93
C GLU A 55 2.63 4.82 -9.34
N ASN A 56 1.38 5.19 -9.06
CA ASN A 56 1.03 6.51 -8.50
C ASN A 56 1.58 6.68 -7.08
N LEU A 57 1.60 5.63 -6.26
CA LEU A 57 2.23 5.66 -4.94
C LEU A 57 3.73 5.93 -5.01
N LYS A 58 4.42 5.34 -6.00
CA LYS A 58 5.85 5.59 -6.24
C LYS A 58 6.12 7.03 -6.64
N ASN A 59 5.18 7.67 -7.33
CA ASN A 59 5.27 9.09 -7.71
C ASN A 59 5.09 10.05 -6.51
N GLY A 60 4.82 9.54 -5.31
CA GLY A 60 4.63 10.36 -4.10
C GLY A 60 3.21 10.88 -3.92
N GLU A 61 2.24 10.34 -4.67
CA GLU A 61 0.84 10.67 -4.45
C GLU A 61 0.32 10.11 -3.12
N SER A 62 -0.70 10.77 -2.56
CA SER A 62 -1.43 10.26 -1.40
C SER A 62 -2.18 8.98 -1.79
N LYS A 63 -2.43 8.07 -0.83
CA LYS A 63 -3.07 6.78 -1.15
C LYS A 63 -4.49 6.97 -1.73
N SER A 64 -5.22 7.97 -1.24
CA SER A 64 -6.56 8.29 -1.74
C SER A 64 -6.53 8.83 -3.17
N THR A 65 -5.61 9.76 -3.48
CA THR A 65 -5.43 10.29 -4.84
C THR A 65 -4.92 9.25 -5.81
N ALA A 66 -3.96 8.42 -5.38
CA ALA A 66 -3.40 7.34 -6.18
C ALA A 66 -4.49 6.35 -6.63
N LEU A 67 -5.39 5.95 -5.70
CA LEU A 67 -6.48 5.02 -6.01
C LEU A 67 -7.54 5.66 -6.91
N ARG A 68 -7.86 6.95 -6.69
CA ARG A 68 -8.77 7.70 -7.56
C ARG A 68 -8.22 7.80 -8.98
N ASN A 69 -6.95 8.16 -9.13
CA ASN A 69 -6.29 8.28 -10.42
C ASN A 69 -6.21 6.93 -11.14
N ALA A 70 -5.98 5.84 -10.41
CA ALA A 70 -6.02 4.50 -10.98
C ALA A 70 -7.40 4.12 -11.55
N LYS A 71 -8.48 4.42 -10.81
CA LYS A 71 -9.86 4.22 -11.27
C LYS A 71 -10.19 5.06 -12.51
N LEU A 72 -9.79 6.33 -12.51
CA LEU A 72 -9.99 7.22 -13.66
C LEU A 72 -9.22 6.72 -14.89
N LYS A 73 -7.97 6.29 -14.72
CA LYS A 73 -7.16 5.73 -15.82
C LYS A 73 -7.84 4.51 -16.45
N LEU A 74 -8.40 3.62 -15.64
CA LEU A 74 -9.16 2.46 -16.16
C LEU A 74 -10.36 2.90 -17.00
N ILE A 75 -11.17 3.85 -16.49
CA ILE A 75 -12.35 4.38 -17.18
C ILE A 75 -11.97 5.03 -18.52
N HIS A 76 -10.87 5.79 -18.54
CA HIS A 76 -10.39 6.45 -19.75
C HIS A 76 -9.77 5.48 -20.77
N GLN A 77 -9.03 4.46 -20.31
CA GLN A 77 -8.40 3.46 -21.18
C GLN A 77 -9.43 2.52 -21.81
N HIS A 78 -10.50 2.21 -21.09
CA HIS A 78 -11.51 1.25 -21.51
C HIS A 78 -12.89 1.90 -21.61
N ALA A 79 -13.00 2.91 -22.48
CA ALA A 79 -14.27 3.52 -22.83
C ALA A 79 -15.18 2.47 -23.49
N GLY A 80 -16.09 1.86 -22.72
CA GLY A 80 -16.91 0.74 -23.16
C GLY A 80 -17.33 -0.18 -22.02
N ARG A 81 -17.18 -1.51 -22.20
CA ARG A 81 -17.69 -2.54 -21.28
C ARG A 81 -17.14 -2.41 -19.85
N LEU A 82 -15.90 -1.96 -19.69
CA LEU A 82 -15.25 -1.82 -18.38
C LEU A 82 -15.54 -0.49 -17.67
N SER A 83 -16.26 0.43 -18.32
CA SER A 83 -16.70 1.68 -17.69
C SER A 83 -17.78 1.45 -16.62
N HIS A 84 -18.44 0.28 -16.63
CA HIS A 84 -19.47 -0.04 -15.66
C HIS A 84 -18.90 -0.08 -14.22
N PRO A 85 -19.59 0.53 -13.22
CA PRO A 85 -19.11 0.60 -11.83
C PRO A 85 -18.73 -0.73 -11.19
N TYR A 86 -19.29 -1.83 -11.69
CA TYR A 86 -18.97 -3.18 -11.25
C TYR A 86 -17.47 -3.50 -11.26
N TYR A 87 -16.71 -2.97 -12.22
CA TYR A 87 -15.30 -3.30 -12.42
C TYR A 87 -14.33 -2.51 -11.54
N TRP A 88 -14.68 -1.26 -11.16
CA TRP A 88 -13.75 -0.36 -10.47
C TRP A 88 -14.26 0.14 -9.11
N ALA A 89 -15.57 0.19 -8.89
CA ALA A 89 -16.14 0.69 -7.63
C ALA A 89 -15.95 -0.29 -6.47
N GLY A 90 -15.63 -1.55 -6.77
CA GLY A 90 -15.49 -2.60 -5.78
C GLY A 90 -14.22 -2.48 -4.94
N LEU A 91 -13.22 -1.70 -5.35
CA LEU A 91 -12.01 -1.50 -4.55
C LEU A 91 -12.15 -0.28 -3.64
N ALA A 92 -12.03 -0.47 -2.33
CA ALA A 92 -12.01 0.60 -1.34
C ALA A 92 -10.74 0.59 -0.50
N LEU A 93 -10.28 1.79 -0.16
CA LEU A 93 -9.21 2.04 0.78
C LEU A 93 -9.83 2.40 2.13
N ILE A 94 -9.38 1.74 3.20
CA ILE A 94 -9.79 2.00 4.57
C ILE A 94 -8.54 2.32 5.39
N GLY A 95 -8.54 3.44 6.12
CA GLY A 95 -7.43 3.90 6.95
C GLY A 95 -6.80 5.21 6.45
N ASP A 96 -5.55 5.45 6.83
CA ASP A 96 -4.83 6.70 6.60
C ASP A 96 -4.48 6.92 5.13
N ALA A 97 -4.75 8.13 4.64
CA ALA A 97 -4.53 8.53 3.26
C ALA A 97 -3.14 9.11 2.97
N GLU A 98 -2.25 9.19 3.97
CA GLU A 98 -0.94 9.84 3.81
C GLU A 98 -0.08 9.23 2.70
N PRO A 99 0.67 10.05 1.94
CA PRO A 99 1.58 9.55 0.90
C PRO A 99 2.76 8.82 1.53
N LEU A 100 3.12 7.68 0.94
CA LEU A 100 4.24 6.84 1.41
C LEU A 100 5.60 7.44 1.04
N TYR A 101 5.69 8.10 -0.11
CA TYR A 101 6.93 8.67 -0.61
C TYR A 101 6.89 10.20 -0.49
N LYS A 102 7.47 10.72 0.60
CA LYS A 102 7.72 12.16 0.78
C LYS A 102 9.05 12.50 0.13
N SER A 103 9.02 13.30 -0.93
CA SER A 103 10.25 13.79 -1.55
C SER A 103 10.81 14.97 -0.77
N TYR A 104 11.91 14.75 -0.04
CA TYR A 104 12.64 15.79 0.69
C TYR A 104 13.74 16.45 -0.14
N ALA A 105 13.61 16.45 -1.48
CA ALA A 105 14.61 17.02 -2.39
C ALA A 105 15.00 18.46 -2.01
N TRP A 106 14.01 19.29 -1.65
CA TRP A 106 14.22 20.66 -1.16
C TRP A 106 15.09 20.73 0.12
N LEU A 107 14.93 19.78 1.05
CA LEU A 107 15.71 19.77 2.29
C LEU A 107 17.19 19.52 2.01
N TYR A 108 17.53 18.64 1.08
CA TYR A 108 18.92 18.40 0.68
C TYR A 108 19.58 19.67 0.13
N TRP A 109 18.87 20.46 -0.69
CA TRP A 109 19.36 21.74 -1.18
C TRP A 109 19.56 22.76 -0.06
N SER A 110 18.62 22.84 0.89
CA SER A 110 18.74 23.75 2.04
C SER A 110 19.89 23.37 2.98
N ILE A 111 20.11 22.08 3.23
CA ILE A 111 21.22 21.58 4.05
C ILE A 111 22.55 21.87 3.35
N GLY A 112 22.63 21.62 2.04
CA GLY A 112 23.81 21.95 1.25
C GLY A 112 24.17 23.44 1.33
N LEU A 113 23.18 24.32 1.19
CA LEU A 113 23.39 25.78 1.26
C LEU A 113 23.83 26.22 2.66
N LEU A 114 23.24 25.65 3.70
CA LEU A 114 23.61 25.94 5.09
C LEU A 114 25.05 25.49 5.38
N VAL A 115 25.44 24.29 4.96
CA VAL A 115 26.82 23.77 5.12
C VAL A 115 27.82 24.66 4.39
N VAL A 116 27.54 25.05 3.14
CA VAL A 116 28.40 25.95 2.37
C VAL A 116 28.49 27.34 3.02
N GLY A 117 27.38 27.87 3.53
CA GLY A 117 27.34 29.15 4.25
C GLY A 117 28.19 29.12 5.52
N VAL A 118 28.10 28.05 6.33
CA VAL A 118 28.90 27.87 7.53
C VAL A 118 30.38 27.68 7.19
N ALA A 119 30.71 26.85 6.20
CA ALA A 119 32.08 26.66 5.74
C ALA A 119 32.70 27.96 5.22
N GLY A 120 31.94 28.75 4.46
CA GLY A 120 32.34 30.08 4.00
C GLY A 120 32.58 31.05 5.15
N ALA A 121 31.69 31.09 6.15
CA ALA A 121 31.85 31.94 7.33
C ALA A 121 33.08 31.56 8.17
N VAL A 122 33.34 30.26 8.35
CA VAL A 122 34.54 29.74 9.02
C VAL A 122 35.80 30.11 8.24
N PHE A 123 35.78 30.00 6.92
CA PHE A 123 36.90 30.36 6.06
C PHE A 123 37.22 31.86 6.11
N ILE A 124 36.20 32.73 6.12
CA ILE A 124 36.38 34.18 6.27
C ILE A 124 36.95 34.53 7.65
N LYS A 125 36.47 33.88 8.72
CA LYS A 125 37.02 34.08 10.07
C LYS A 125 38.49 33.63 10.16
N ARG A 126 38.83 32.47 9.59
CA ARG A 126 40.22 31.96 9.53
C ARG A 126 41.14 32.90 8.77
N ARG A 127 40.67 33.45 7.63
CA ARG A 127 41.45 34.45 6.86
C ARG A 127 41.67 35.76 7.63
N LYS A 128 40.72 36.20 8.46
CA LYS A 128 40.91 37.40 9.31
C LYS A 128 41.95 37.17 10.40
N GLN A 129 41.98 36.00 11.02
CA GLN A 129 42.96 35.66 12.07
C GLN A 129 44.40 35.58 11.53
N GLN A 130 44.60 35.06 10.32
CA GLN A 130 45.92 34.98 9.70
C GLN A 130 46.52 36.33 9.29
N LYS A 131 45.69 37.39 9.14
CA LYS A 131 46.17 38.75 8.84
C LYS A 131 46.50 39.57 10.10
N ALA A 132 46.12 39.08 11.28
CA ALA A 132 46.32 39.74 12.57
C ALA A 132 47.48 39.13 13.38
N ALA A 133 48.09 38.05 12.87
CA ALA A 133 49.34 37.48 13.34
C ALA A 133 50.45 37.85 12.37
#